data_AF-A0A220UDR1-F1
#
_entry.id   AF-A0A220UDR1-F1
#
_cell.length_a   1.000
_cell.length_b   1.000
_cell.length_c   1.000
_cell.angle_alpha   90.00
_cell.angle_beta   90.00
_cell.angle_gamma   90.00
#
_symmetry.space_group_name_H-M   'P 1'
#
loop_
_entity.id
_entity.type
_entity.pdbx_description
1 polymer ?
#
loop_
_entity_poly.entity_id
_entity_poly.type
_entity_poly.pdbx_seq_one_letter_code
_entity_poly.pdbx_strand_id
1 'polypeptide(L)'
;MNTDGRPEQLTIPFDLAARDLGIVVAFDGSPNSELALDYGAGVAVRRGAPLTVITAYKTPFPLYVNYASLPPSHEAEASERGAEDVLQAAAKRLADYRGEVTYLTMEGDSVGALVDASAKAHLMIVGARGRGGFLGRVLGSVSMALPSHAQCPTVMVPVKAELGDGPVVVGVDGSVHGRRAALHAAQEARERGTSLVLVTAMQTSDTGDYWYRVQPRRDDDLVEGRRAELQEELEKEAAWLSERVPGVEISGEVRIGTPGEVLHDAVPEAQLIVVGSHGRGAVASALLGSVSRATLHRAQRPVMVVPPLEDERVG
;
A
#
# COMPACT_ATOMS: atom_id res chain seq x y z
N MET A 1 -27.95 0.55 -5.27
CA MET A 1 -28.12 -0.83 -5.81
C MET A 1 -28.13 -0.69 -7.31
N ASN A 2 -27.22 -1.38 -8.00
CA ASN A 2 -27.21 -1.36 -9.46
C ASN A 2 -28.38 -2.19 -10.01
N THR A 3 -28.71 -2.04 -11.30
CA THR A 3 -29.87 -2.67 -11.97
C THR A 3 -29.91 -4.20 -11.90
N ASP A 4 -28.83 -4.81 -11.44
CA ASP A 4 -28.57 -6.25 -11.28
C ASP A 4 -28.58 -6.71 -9.80
N GLY A 5 -28.98 -5.88 -8.85
CA GLY A 5 -29.18 -6.27 -7.44
C GLY A 5 -27.90 -6.49 -6.64
N ARG A 6 -26.74 -6.13 -7.19
CA ARG A 6 -25.47 -6.12 -6.45
C ARG A 6 -25.38 -4.87 -5.56
N PRO A 7 -24.83 -4.99 -4.33
CA PRO A 7 -24.53 -3.80 -3.53
C PRO A 7 -23.62 -2.88 -4.34
N GLU A 8 -23.92 -1.58 -4.33
CA GLU A 8 -23.03 -0.58 -4.94
C GLU A 8 -21.63 -0.78 -4.36
N GLN A 9 -20.65 -0.97 -5.25
CA GLN A 9 -19.26 -1.06 -4.82
C GLN A 9 -18.87 0.32 -4.29
N LEU A 10 -18.69 0.41 -2.97
CA LEU A 10 -18.20 1.62 -2.32
C LEU A 10 -16.82 1.94 -2.90
N THR A 11 -16.77 2.96 -3.76
CA THR A 11 -15.53 3.49 -4.31
C THR A 11 -15.18 4.81 -3.67
N ILE A 12 -13.89 5.14 -3.66
CA ILE A 12 -13.38 6.39 -3.10
C ILE A 12 -13.02 7.31 -4.26
N PRO A 13 -13.64 8.51 -4.38
CA PRO A 13 -13.27 9.48 -5.41
C PRO A 13 -11.77 9.78 -5.38
N PHE A 14 -11.13 9.72 -6.55
CA PHE A 14 -9.68 9.85 -6.67
C PHE A 14 -9.27 10.82 -7.77
N ASP A 15 -9.57 12.10 -7.55
CA ASP A 15 -9.08 13.20 -8.37
C ASP A 15 -7.74 13.73 -7.82
N LEU A 16 -6.68 13.62 -8.62
CA LEU A 16 -5.35 14.14 -8.26
C LEU A 16 -5.33 15.65 -8.14
N ALA A 17 -6.16 16.38 -8.89
CA ALA A 17 -6.22 17.84 -8.86
C ALA A 17 -6.82 18.38 -7.56
N ALA A 18 -7.71 17.62 -6.91
CA ALA A 18 -8.33 17.96 -5.64
C ALA A 18 -7.47 17.59 -4.41
N ARG A 19 -6.29 16.98 -4.62
CA ARG A 19 -5.42 16.41 -3.57
C ARG A 19 -4.15 17.25 -3.44
N ASP A 20 -4.20 18.24 -2.55
CA ASP A 20 -3.19 19.29 -2.38
C ASP A 20 -1.96 18.87 -1.55
N LEU A 21 -2.03 17.77 -0.80
CA LEU A 21 -0.91 17.30 0.03
C LEU A 21 0.17 16.53 -0.76
N GLY A 22 -0.10 16.16 -2.02
CA GLY A 22 0.84 15.44 -2.87
C GLY A 22 1.30 14.11 -2.27
N ILE A 23 2.61 13.90 -2.18
CA ILE A 23 3.20 12.70 -1.57
C ILE A 23 3.35 12.92 -0.07
N VAL A 24 2.61 12.16 0.73
CA VAL A 24 2.62 12.31 2.18
C VAL A 24 3.48 11.22 2.83
N VAL A 25 4.41 11.61 3.69
CA VAL A 25 5.20 10.69 4.53
C VAL A 25 4.80 10.87 5.99
N ALA A 26 4.39 9.79 6.65
CA ALA A 26 4.23 9.77 8.10
C ALA A 26 5.61 9.63 8.77
N PHE A 27 5.96 10.59 9.63
CA PHE A 27 7.26 10.67 10.25
C PHE A 27 7.15 10.72 11.79
N ASP A 28 7.84 9.80 12.46
CA ASP A 28 7.90 9.74 13.93
C ASP A 28 9.33 9.84 14.47
N GLY A 29 10.32 10.03 13.61
CA GLY A 29 11.73 10.09 13.97
C GLY A 29 12.35 8.73 14.30
N SER A 30 11.65 7.62 14.05
CA SER A 30 12.25 6.28 14.11
C SER A 30 13.15 6.03 12.89
N PRO A 31 14.14 5.13 12.99
CA PRO A 31 14.99 4.76 11.85
C PRO A 31 14.20 4.29 10.62
N ASN A 32 13.05 3.63 10.81
CA ASN A 32 12.23 3.19 9.69
C ASN A 32 11.43 4.35 9.06
N SER A 33 11.00 5.33 9.85
CA SER A 33 10.38 6.55 9.30
C SER A 33 11.38 7.39 8.51
N GLU A 34 12.68 7.36 8.85
CA GLU A 34 13.73 7.97 8.04
C GLU A 34 13.88 7.29 6.67
N LEU A 35 13.86 5.95 6.62
CA LEU A 35 13.85 5.22 5.36
C LEU A 35 12.59 5.54 4.53
N ALA A 36 11.44 5.68 5.19
CA ALA A 36 10.21 6.08 4.53
C ALA A 36 10.28 7.51 3.98
N LEU A 37 10.96 8.43 4.68
CA LEU A 37 11.19 9.80 4.24
C LEU A 37 12.08 9.86 3.00
N ASP A 38 13.18 9.12 2.99
CA ASP A 38 14.06 9.06 1.81
C ASP A 38 13.33 8.46 0.61
N TYR A 39 12.59 7.37 0.83
CA TYR A 39 11.78 6.74 -0.21
C TYR A 39 10.73 7.71 -0.76
N GLY A 40 10.01 8.42 0.12
CA GLY A 40 8.97 9.38 -0.27
C GLY A 40 9.50 10.61 -0.98
N ALA A 41 10.64 11.15 -0.55
CA ALA A 41 11.34 12.20 -1.27
C ALA A 41 11.72 11.76 -2.69
N GLY A 42 12.21 10.52 -2.85
CA GLY A 42 12.47 9.95 -4.17
C GLY A 42 11.22 9.82 -5.04
N VAL A 43 10.09 9.41 -4.47
CA VAL A 43 8.80 9.36 -5.18
C VAL A 43 8.35 10.76 -5.61
N ALA A 44 8.42 11.75 -4.70
CA ALA A 44 8.02 13.12 -4.96
C ALA A 44 8.81 13.75 -6.12
N VAL A 45 10.13 13.55 -6.15
CA VAL A 45 10.99 13.99 -7.27
C VAL A 45 10.59 13.33 -8.58
N ARG A 46 10.41 12.00 -8.61
CA ARG A 46 10.04 11.27 -9.85
C ARG A 46 8.70 11.74 -10.41
N ARG A 47 7.76 12.10 -9.53
CA ARG A 47 6.41 12.55 -9.92
C ARG A 47 6.31 14.06 -10.17
N GLY A 48 7.33 14.84 -9.80
CA GLY A 48 7.23 16.30 -9.78
C GLY A 48 6.11 16.80 -8.86
N ALA A 49 5.83 16.07 -7.77
CA ALA A 49 4.75 16.37 -6.83
C ALA A 49 5.32 16.97 -5.51
N PRO A 50 4.56 17.81 -4.80
CA PRO A 50 4.99 18.31 -3.50
C PRO A 50 5.10 17.16 -2.49
N LEU A 51 6.09 17.26 -1.61
CA LEU A 51 6.28 16.34 -0.48
C LEU A 51 5.65 16.97 0.78
N THR A 52 4.82 16.22 1.49
CA THR A 52 4.29 16.63 2.80
C THR A 52 4.77 15.65 3.87
N VAL A 53 5.41 16.13 4.92
CA VAL A 53 5.86 15.32 6.06
C VAL A 53 4.95 15.59 7.24
N ILE A 54 4.30 14.54 7.75
CA ILE A 54 3.30 14.65 8.82
C ILE A 54 3.79 13.94 10.08
N THR A 55 3.71 14.64 11.21
CA THR A 55 3.86 14.05 12.55
C THR A 55 2.59 14.29 13.35
N ALA A 56 1.96 13.20 13.80
CA ALA A 56 0.76 13.27 14.63
C ALA A 56 1.11 13.23 16.12
N TYR A 57 0.40 14.01 16.93
CA TYR A 57 0.56 14.05 18.38
C TYR A 57 -0.79 13.98 19.10
N LYS A 58 -0.80 13.38 20.28
CA LYS A 58 -1.99 13.31 21.12
C LYS A 58 -1.96 14.41 22.17
N THR A 59 -3.06 15.14 22.26
CA THR A 59 -3.36 15.95 23.43
C THR A 59 -4.00 15.05 24.49
N PRO A 60 -3.51 15.06 25.75
CA PRO A 60 -4.12 14.28 26.82
C PRO A 60 -5.59 14.67 27.00
N PHE A 61 -6.48 13.68 27.00
CA PHE A 61 -7.88 13.91 27.41
C PHE A 61 -7.91 14.03 28.94
N PRO A 62 -8.46 15.11 29.53
CA PRO A 62 -8.50 15.26 30.97
C PRO A 62 -9.50 14.26 31.56
N LEU A 63 -9.01 13.07 31.96
CA LEU A 63 -9.84 12.01 32.54
C LEU A 63 -10.20 12.28 34.01
N TYR A 64 -9.63 13.30 34.65
CA TYR A 64 -9.96 13.69 36.02
C TYR A 64 -9.88 15.21 36.21
N VAL A 65 -11.03 15.87 36.39
CA VAL A 65 -11.11 17.15 37.09
C VAL A 65 -10.90 16.89 38.58
N ASN A 66 -9.65 16.67 38.98
CA ASN A 66 -9.26 16.79 40.39
C ASN A 66 -8.11 17.78 40.51
N TYR A 67 -8.19 18.60 41.55
CA TYR A 67 -7.63 19.96 41.70
C TYR A 67 -6.09 20.10 41.72
N ALA A 68 -5.34 19.08 41.27
CA ALA A 68 -3.88 19.02 41.34
C ALA A 68 -3.20 18.59 40.02
N SER A 69 -3.88 18.71 38.88
CA SER A 69 -3.28 18.49 37.56
C SER A 69 -2.66 19.78 37.03
N LEU A 70 -1.52 19.71 36.34
CA LEU A 70 -0.98 20.84 35.56
C LEU A 70 -2.10 21.42 34.67
N PRO A 71 -2.11 22.74 34.38
CA PRO A 71 -3.10 23.29 33.46
C PRO A 71 -3.03 22.51 32.15
N PRO A 72 -4.16 21.99 31.62
CA PRO A 72 -4.19 21.17 30.39
C PRO A 72 -3.45 21.79 29.20
N SER A 73 -3.29 23.12 29.18
CA SER A 73 -2.55 23.86 28.16
C SER A 73 -1.05 23.52 28.12
N HIS A 74 -0.39 23.29 29.25
CA HIS A 74 1.06 23.07 29.26
C HIS A 74 1.46 21.70 28.68
N GLU A 75 0.65 20.67 28.90
CA GLU A 75 0.90 19.33 28.35
C GLU A 75 0.59 19.26 26.85
N ALA A 76 -0.49 19.91 26.40
CA ALA A 76 -0.84 20.04 24.99
C ALA A 76 0.28 20.74 24.19
N GLU A 77 0.74 21.89 24.67
CA GLU A 77 1.86 22.61 24.07
C GLU A 77 3.16 21.80 24.09
N ALA A 78 3.39 20.97 25.12
CA ALA A 78 4.58 20.13 25.18
C ALA A 78 4.53 18.99 24.13
N SER A 79 3.37 18.38 23.94
CA SER A 79 3.15 17.39 22.88
C SER A 79 3.34 17.98 21.48
N GLU A 80 2.80 19.18 21.24
CA GLU A 80 2.93 19.88 19.97
C GLU A 80 4.39 20.26 19.68
N ARG A 81 5.09 20.88 20.65
CA ARG A 81 6.53 21.16 20.55
C ARG A 81 7.35 19.89 20.28
N GLY A 82 7.00 18.78 20.92
CA GLY A 82 7.65 17.49 20.67
C GLY A 82 7.44 16.97 19.24
N ALA A 83 6.29 17.24 18.63
CA ALA A 83 6.03 16.93 17.23
C ALA A 83 6.82 17.85 16.28
N GLU A 84 6.91 19.14 16.61
CA GLU A 84 7.74 20.11 15.88
C GLU A 84 9.22 19.70 15.90
N ASP A 85 9.76 19.29 17.05
CA ASP A 85 11.13 18.79 17.17
C ASP A 85 11.39 17.57 16.27
N VAL A 86 10.40 16.67 16.15
CA VAL A 86 10.46 15.54 15.23
C VAL A 86 10.48 16.01 13.77
N LEU A 87 9.67 17.01 13.40
CA LEU A 87 9.70 17.58 12.05
C LEU A 87 11.01 18.33 11.76
N GLN A 88 11.64 18.96 12.77
CA GLN A 88 12.97 19.54 12.61
C GLN A 88 14.03 18.49 12.26
N ALA A 89 13.92 17.28 12.83
CA ALA A 89 14.78 16.16 12.44
C ALA A 89 14.55 15.73 10.98
N ALA A 90 13.31 15.71 10.52
CA ALA A 90 12.99 15.47 9.11
C ALA A 90 13.56 16.56 8.19
N ALA A 91 13.41 17.84 8.58
CA ALA A 91 13.95 18.97 7.84
C ALA A 91 15.48 18.91 7.71
N LYS A 92 16.17 18.56 8.79
CA LYS A 92 17.61 18.34 8.77
C LYS A 92 18.02 17.21 7.82
N ARG A 93 17.25 16.11 7.78
CA ARG A 93 17.51 14.99 6.87
C ARG A 93 17.30 15.37 5.41
N LEU A 94 16.31 16.22 5.13
CA LEU A 94 15.99 16.72 3.80
C LEU A 94 16.75 18.00 3.42
N ALA A 95 17.85 18.34 4.09
CA ALA A 95 18.59 19.58 3.83
C ALA A 95 19.04 19.74 2.36
N ASP A 96 19.35 18.64 1.68
CA ASP A 96 19.75 18.63 0.26
C ASP A 96 18.59 18.38 -0.72
N TYR A 97 17.36 18.20 -0.22
CA TYR A 97 16.17 18.02 -1.05
C TYR A 97 15.83 19.30 -1.80
N ARG A 98 15.57 19.17 -3.11
CA ARG A 98 15.34 20.31 -4.02
C ARG A 98 13.88 20.51 -4.41
N GLY A 99 13.01 19.58 -4.05
CA GLY A 99 11.58 19.71 -4.32
C GLY A 99 10.87 20.58 -3.28
N GLU A 100 9.60 20.89 -3.54
CA GLU A 100 8.73 21.53 -2.56
C GLU A 100 8.44 20.56 -1.41
N VAL A 101 8.63 21.02 -0.17
CA VAL A 101 8.34 20.25 1.04
C VAL A 101 7.57 21.08 2.06
N THR A 102 6.49 20.51 2.59
CA THR A 102 5.67 21.07 3.67
C THR A 102 5.76 20.16 4.89
N TYR A 103 5.91 20.74 6.08
CA TYR A 103 5.93 20.02 7.35
C TYR A 103 4.66 20.35 8.14
N LEU A 104 3.89 19.33 8.54
CA LEU A 104 2.63 19.50 9.26
C LEU A 104 2.60 18.69 10.54
N THR A 105 2.22 19.34 11.64
CA THR A 105 1.78 18.67 12.85
C THR A 105 0.27 18.41 12.75
N MET A 106 -0.19 17.26 13.25
CA MET A 106 -1.62 16.97 13.32
C MET A 106 -1.99 16.47 14.72
N GLU A 107 -3.00 17.12 15.29
CA GLU A 107 -3.57 16.67 16.56
C GLU A 107 -4.44 15.42 16.34
N GLY A 108 -4.26 14.40 17.18
CA GLY A 108 -5.05 13.17 17.16
C GLY A 108 -4.20 11.92 17.40
N ASP A 109 -4.86 10.76 17.39
CA ASP A 109 -4.10 9.52 17.26
C ASP A 109 -3.52 9.41 15.85
N SER A 110 -2.34 8.80 15.73
CA SER A 110 -1.60 8.75 14.48
C SER A 110 -2.36 8.06 13.34
N VAL A 111 -3.26 7.11 13.63
CA VAL A 111 -4.02 6.45 12.56
C VAL A 111 -5.11 7.39 12.05
N GLY A 112 -5.92 7.96 12.95
CA GLY A 112 -6.99 8.90 12.58
C GLY A 112 -6.48 10.08 11.77
N ALA A 113 -5.45 10.77 12.28
CA ALA A 113 -4.85 11.93 11.61
C ALA A 113 -4.33 11.59 10.20
N LEU A 114 -3.68 10.43 10.03
CA LEU A 114 -3.14 10.02 8.72
C LEU A 114 -4.24 9.54 7.76
N VAL A 115 -5.33 8.95 8.27
CA VAL A 115 -6.51 8.61 7.46
C VAL A 115 -7.16 9.88 6.92
N ASP A 116 -7.31 10.91 7.75
CA ASP A 116 -7.86 12.19 7.31
C ASP A 116 -6.96 12.87 6.26
N ALA A 117 -5.63 12.85 6.48
CA ALA A 117 -4.66 13.36 5.51
C ALA A 117 -4.71 12.60 4.17
N SER A 118 -4.96 11.28 4.18
CA SER A 118 -4.99 10.46 2.97
C SER A 118 -6.09 10.84 1.98
N ALA A 119 -7.14 11.55 2.41
CA ALA A 119 -8.18 12.08 1.52
C ALA A 119 -7.64 13.17 0.58
N LYS A 120 -6.56 13.85 0.98
CA LYS A 120 -5.93 14.95 0.25
C LYS A 120 -4.56 14.57 -0.33
N ALA A 121 -4.11 13.34 -0.12
CA ALA A 121 -2.83 12.84 -0.59
C ALA A 121 -2.96 12.11 -1.93
N HIS A 122 -1.96 12.23 -2.81
CA HIS A 122 -1.79 11.34 -3.97
C HIS A 122 -1.32 9.96 -3.52
N LEU A 123 -0.48 9.91 -2.48
CA LEU A 123 0.11 8.69 -1.95
C LEU A 123 0.49 8.88 -0.48
N MET A 124 0.13 7.92 0.37
CA MET A 124 0.65 7.83 1.75
C MET A 124 1.87 6.92 1.79
N ILE A 125 2.89 7.30 2.55
CA ILE A 125 4.11 6.51 2.75
C ILE A 125 4.38 6.39 4.25
N VAL A 126 4.55 5.16 4.73
CA VAL A 126 4.79 4.87 6.14
C VAL A 126 5.91 3.84 6.30
N GLY A 127 6.68 3.96 7.39
CA GLY A 127 7.57 2.88 7.81
C GLY A 127 6.78 1.68 8.34
N ALA A 128 7.33 0.47 8.15
CA ALA A 128 6.79 -0.77 8.72
C ALA A 128 6.78 -0.76 10.26
N ARG A 129 7.63 0.05 10.90
CA ARG A 129 7.72 0.22 12.36
C ARG A 129 7.88 1.68 12.73
N GLY A 130 7.48 2.00 13.97
CA GLY A 130 7.67 3.31 14.58
C GLY A 130 8.49 3.25 15.88
N ARG A 131 8.50 4.35 16.64
CA ARG A 131 9.29 4.50 17.89
C ARG A 131 8.98 3.46 18.97
N GLY A 132 7.74 3.01 19.06
CA GLY A 132 7.24 2.11 20.12
C GLY A 132 7.29 0.61 19.77
N GLY A 133 8.08 0.20 18.78
CA GLY A 133 8.13 -1.19 18.31
C GLY A 133 8.46 -2.17 19.45
N PHE A 134 7.44 -2.92 19.92
CA PHE A 134 7.62 -3.99 20.90
C PHE A 134 8.52 -5.09 20.31
N LEU A 135 9.53 -5.55 21.06
CA LEU A 135 10.40 -6.64 20.61
C LEU A 135 9.55 -7.85 20.23
N GLY A 136 9.64 -8.28 18.96
CA GLY A 136 8.93 -9.45 18.42
C GLY A 136 7.75 -9.14 17.50
N ARG A 137 7.31 -7.88 17.35
CA ARG A 137 6.27 -7.52 16.37
C ARG A 137 6.86 -7.14 15.01
N VAL A 138 6.32 -7.72 13.94
CA VAL A 138 6.81 -7.45 12.58
C VAL A 138 6.40 -6.06 12.08
N LEU A 139 5.15 -5.65 12.33
CA LEU A 139 4.55 -4.38 11.87
C LEU A 139 4.02 -3.51 13.02
N GLY A 140 4.16 -2.18 12.88
CA GLY A 140 3.58 -1.18 13.77
C GLY A 140 2.06 -1.05 13.66
N SER A 141 1.45 -0.28 14.57
CA SER A 141 0.00 -0.02 14.57
C SER A 141 -0.44 0.76 13.33
N VAL A 142 0.26 1.85 13.00
CA VAL A 142 -0.03 2.69 11.83
C VAL A 142 0.10 1.91 10.52
N SER A 143 1.21 1.18 10.33
CA SER A 143 1.47 0.41 9.11
C SER A 143 0.46 -0.71 8.87
N MET A 144 -0.22 -1.19 9.93
CA MET A 144 -1.28 -2.20 9.82
C MET A 144 -2.66 -1.57 9.57
N ALA A 145 -2.99 -0.49 10.28
CA ALA A 145 -4.33 0.08 10.25
C ALA A 145 -4.54 1.00 9.04
N LEU A 146 -3.56 1.85 8.71
CA LEU A 146 -3.69 2.87 7.68
C LEU A 146 -4.09 2.30 6.31
N PRO A 147 -3.47 1.23 5.77
CA PRO A 147 -3.85 0.72 4.44
C PRO A 147 -5.29 0.18 4.36
N SER A 148 -5.92 -0.10 5.51
CA SER A 148 -7.33 -0.55 5.57
C SER A 148 -8.32 0.61 5.44
N HIS A 149 -7.90 1.83 5.77
CA HIS A 149 -8.77 3.00 5.93
C HIS A 149 -8.35 4.20 5.07
N ALA A 150 -7.17 4.15 4.45
CA ALA A 150 -6.66 5.24 3.63
C ALA A 150 -7.53 5.45 2.38
N GLN A 151 -7.68 6.73 2.03
CA GLN A 151 -8.42 7.21 0.86
C GLN A 151 -7.51 7.49 -0.34
N CYS A 152 -6.27 6.99 -0.30
CA CYS A 152 -5.33 6.97 -1.41
C CYS A 152 -4.45 5.71 -1.32
N PRO A 153 -3.68 5.36 -2.36
CA PRO A 153 -2.72 4.27 -2.28
C PRO A 153 -1.73 4.52 -1.14
N THR A 154 -1.35 3.45 -0.44
CA THR A 154 -0.44 3.51 0.70
C THR A 154 0.75 2.61 0.46
N VAL A 155 1.97 3.16 0.53
CA VAL A 155 3.22 2.40 0.51
C VAL A 155 3.73 2.20 1.93
N MET A 156 3.96 0.94 2.28
CA MET A 156 4.73 0.57 3.46
C MET A 156 6.19 0.33 3.06
N VAL A 157 7.14 0.92 3.81
CA VAL A 157 8.58 0.76 3.62
C VAL A 157 9.15 -0.16 4.73
N PRO A 158 9.74 -1.32 4.40
CA PRO A 158 10.22 -2.28 5.39
C PRO A 158 11.48 -1.78 6.12
N VAL A 159 11.80 -2.39 7.27
CA VAL A 159 12.94 -2.01 8.13
C VAL A 159 14.30 -2.22 7.44
N LYS A 160 14.37 -3.20 6.54
CA LYS A 160 15.51 -3.46 5.66
C LYS A 160 15.05 -3.27 4.22
N ALA A 161 14.73 -2.04 3.85
CA ALA A 161 14.36 -1.72 2.48
C ALA A 161 15.57 -1.93 1.57
N GLU A 162 15.64 -3.10 0.94
CA GLU A 162 16.47 -3.27 -0.23
C GLU A 162 15.74 -2.60 -1.40
N LEU A 163 16.19 -1.40 -1.78
CA LEU A 163 15.69 -0.72 -2.97
C LEU A 163 16.34 -1.39 -4.17
N GLY A 164 15.66 -2.37 -4.75
CA GLY A 164 16.09 -3.05 -5.97
C GLY A 164 15.74 -2.25 -7.23
N ASP A 165 16.24 -2.70 -8.36
CA ASP A 165 16.02 -2.16 -9.71
C ASP A 165 15.16 -3.08 -10.60
N GLY A 166 14.66 -4.18 -10.05
CA GLY A 166 13.78 -5.12 -10.78
C GLY A 166 12.37 -4.59 -11.03
N PRO A 167 11.45 -5.38 -11.60
CA PRO A 167 10.12 -4.91 -12.00
C PRO A 167 9.23 -4.44 -10.84
N VAL A 168 8.17 -3.72 -11.19
CA VAL A 168 6.99 -3.64 -10.32
C VAL A 168 6.21 -4.95 -10.48
N VAL A 169 5.82 -5.57 -9.37
CA VAL A 169 5.02 -6.81 -9.37
C VAL A 169 3.65 -6.51 -8.79
N VAL A 170 2.58 -6.94 -9.45
CA VAL A 170 1.21 -6.81 -8.93
C VAL A 170 0.50 -8.16 -8.88
N GLY A 171 -0.10 -8.45 -7.73
CA GLY A 171 -1.00 -9.59 -7.59
C GLY A 171 -2.36 -9.26 -8.19
N VAL A 172 -2.80 -10.03 -9.18
CA VAL A 172 -4.13 -9.89 -9.77
C VAL A 172 -4.94 -11.15 -9.55
N ASP A 173 -6.24 -10.94 -9.32
CA ASP A 173 -7.21 -12.01 -9.17
C ASP A 173 -8.36 -11.82 -10.15
N GLY A 174 -8.21 -11.05 -11.24
CA GLY A 174 -9.29 -10.77 -12.19
C GLY A 174 -10.51 -10.04 -11.61
N SER A 175 -10.48 -9.61 -10.34
CA SER A 175 -11.51 -8.74 -9.79
C SER A 175 -11.29 -7.29 -10.22
N VAL A 176 -12.33 -6.46 -10.16
CA VAL A 176 -12.22 -5.01 -10.41
C VAL A 176 -11.23 -4.32 -9.46
N HIS A 177 -11.10 -4.82 -8.23
CA HIS A 177 -10.13 -4.32 -7.25
C HIS A 177 -8.69 -4.68 -7.66
N GLY A 178 -8.49 -5.92 -8.14
CA GLY A 178 -7.22 -6.35 -8.73
C GLY A 178 -6.83 -5.51 -9.97
N ARG A 179 -7.80 -5.22 -10.85
CA ARG A 179 -7.59 -4.36 -12.03
C ARG A 179 -7.20 -2.93 -11.65
N ARG A 180 -7.85 -2.33 -10.64
CA ARG A 180 -7.45 -1.02 -10.09
C ARG A 180 -6.02 -1.04 -9.56
N ALA A 181 -5.68 -2.08 -8.79
CA ALA A 181 -4.31 -2.25 -8.31
C ALA A 181 -3.31 -2.37 -9.47
N ALA A 182 -3.66 -3.08 -10.55
CA ALA A 182 -2.83 -3.23 -11.74
C ALA A 182 -2.63 -1.91 -12.52
N LEU A 183 -3.67 -1.06 -12.62
CA LEU A 183 -3.52 0.29 -13.20
C LEU A 183 -2.51 1.13 -12.42
N HIS A 184 -2.65 1.18 -11.08
CA HIS A 184 -1.70 1.91 -10.24
C HIS A 184 -0.29 1.31 -10.30
N ALA A 185 -0.17 -0.02 -10.41
CA ALA A 185 1.10 -0.69 -10.60
C ALA A 185 1.76 -0.32 -11.95
N ALA A 186 0.98 -0.22 -13.02
CA ALA A 186 1.47 0.21 -14.33
C ALA A 186 1.94 1.68 -14.30
N GLN A 187 1.22 2.56 -13.59
CA GLN A 187 1.66 3.94 -13.37
C GLN A 187 2.99 4.01 -12.62
N GLU A 188 3.13 3.24 -11.53
CA GLU A 188 4.39 3.14 -10.79
C GLU A 188 5.53 2.63 -11.69
N ALA A 189 5.29 1.59 -12.49
CA ALA A 189 6.29 1.05 -13.42
C ALA A 189 6.74 2.12 -14.42
N ARG A 190 5.81 2.88 -15.00
CA ARG A 190 6.10 3.99 -15.91
C ARG A 190 6.94 5.08 -15.27
N GLU A 191 6.56 5.52 -14.08
CA GLU A 191 7.26 6.59 -13.35
C GLU A 191 8.67 6.17 -12.91
N ARG A 192 8.89 4.87 -12.74
CA ARG A 192 10.20 4.27 -12.41
C ARG A 192 11.03 3.95 -13.65
N GLY A 193 10.43 3.98 -14.84
CA GLY A 193 11.08 3.55 -16.08
C GLY A 193 11.41 2.06 -16.09
N THR A 194 10.54 1.22 -15.52
CA THR A 194 10.72 -0.24 -15.40
C THR A 194 9.52 -0.99 -15.99
N SER A 195 9.63 -2.31 -16.11
CA SER A 195 8.54 -3.21 -16.49
C SER A 195 7.58 -3.53 -15.35
N LEU A 196 6.38 -4.01 -15.72
CA LEU A 196 5.34 -4.52 -14.84
C LEU A 196 5.13 -6.02 -15.07
N VAL A 197 5.11 -6.80 -13.98
CA VAL A 197 4.73 -8.22 -13.99
C VAL A 197 3.40 -8.40 -13.27
N LEU A 198 2.39 -8.88 -14.00
CA LEU A 198 1.11 -9.31 -13.44
C LEU A 198 1.25 -10.77 -12.98
N VAL A 199 0.95 -11.04 -11.71
CA VAL A 199 1.05 -12.39 -11.16
C VAL A 199 -0.32 -12.87 -10.69
N THR A 200 -0.75 -14.01 -11.21
CA THR A 200 -1.94 -14.73 -10.77
C THR A 200 -1.54 -16.04 -10.10
N ALA A 201 -2.11 -16.31 -8.93
CA ALA A 201 -1.96 -17.59 -8.27
C ALA A 201 -2.99 -18.61 -8.78
N MET A 202 -2.50 -19.78 -9.18
CA MET A 202 -3.32 -20.94 -9.52
C MET A 202 -3.20 -21.99 -8.41
N GLN A 203 -4.32 -22.25 -7.72
CA GLN A 203 -4.38 -23.32 -6.73
C GLN A 203 -4.71 -24.65 -7.42
N THR A 204 -4.02 -25.72 -7.03
CA THR A 204 -4.26 -27.09 -7.52
C THR A 204 -4.85 -27.96 -6.41
N SER A 205 -5.48 -29.08 -6.75
CA SER A 205 -6.07 -30.04 -5.78
C SER A 205 -5.07 -30.52 -4.71
N ASP A 206 -3.78 -30.58 -5.03
CA ASP A 206 -2.69 -30.91 -4.08
C ASP A 206 -2.38 -29.79 -3.06
N THR A 207 -2.93 -28.58 -3.23
CA THR A 207 -2.82 -27.48 -2.25
C THR A 207 -3.95 -27.46 -1.22
N GLY A 208 -4.85 -28.45 -1.22
CA GLY A 208 -5.89 -28.66 -0.21
C GLY A 208 -5.77 -30.04 0.46
N ASP A 209 -6.04 -30.11 1.78
CA ASP A 209 -6.06 -31.31 2.62
C ASP A 209 -7.11 -32.36 2.17
N TYR A 210 -6.95 -32.98 1.00
CA TYR A 210 -7.83 -34.05 0.52
C TYR A 210 -7.08 -35.38 0.45
N TRP A 211 -7.48 -36.31 1.31
CA TRP A 211 -6.88 -37.65 1.52
C TRP A 211 -7.14 -38.67 0.39
N TYR A 212 -7.59 -38.26 -0.80
CA TYR A 212 -7.85 -39.18 -1.91
C TYR A 212 -7.13 -38.72 -3.19
N ARG A 213 -6.05 -39.43 -3.53
CA ARG A 213 -5.35 -39.32 -4.83
C ARG A 213 -6.25 -39.83 -5.95
N VAL A 214 -6.71 -38.93 -6.83
CA VAL A 214 -7.26 -39.26 -8.14
C VAL A 214 -6.08 -39.39 -9.15
N GLN A 215 -6.30 -40.04 -10.30
CA GLN A 215 -5.25 -40.46 -11.24
C GLN A 215 -4.37 -39.29 -11.76
N PRO A 216 -3.02 -39.38 -11.68
CA PRO A 216 -2.11 -38.27 -12.01
C PRO A 216 -2.20 -37.73 -13.44
N ARG A 217 -2.44 -38.59 -14.44
CA ARG A 217 -2.49 -38.15 -15.86
C ARG A 217 -3.69 -37.27 -16.21
N ARG A 218 -4.80 -37.40 -15.49
CA ARG A 218 -6.02 -36.63 -15.79
C ARG A 218 -5.98 -35.24 -15.15
N ASP A 219 -5.15 -35.06 -14.13
CA ASP A 219 -4.90 -33.78 -13.47
C ASP A 219 -3.88 -32.93 -14.25
N ASP A 220 -2.85 -33.52 -14.87
CA ASP A 220 -1.85 -32.76 -15.64
C ASP A 220 -2.47 -31.97 -16.80
N ASP A 221 -3.32 -32.59 -17.62
CA ASP A 221 -4.02 -31.93 -18.73
C ASP A 221 -5.00 -30.84 -18.23
N LEU A 222 -5.62 -31.05 -17.05
CA LEU A 222 -6.51 -30.06 -16.43
C LEU A 222 -5.73 -28.87 -15.84
N VAL A 223 -4.58 -29.14 -15.22
CA VAL A 223 -3.69 -28.12 -14.66
C VAL A 223 -3.08 -27.26 -15.77
N GLU A 224 -2.59 -27.88 -16.86
CA GLU A 224 -2.07 -27.15 -18.02
C GLU A 224 -3.18 -26.40 -18.76
N GLY A 225 -4.36 -27.00 -18.92
CA GLY A 225 -5.52 -26.30 -19.48
C GLY A 225 -5.90 -25.07 -18.65
N ARG A 226 -5.97 -25.22 -17.33
CA ARG A 226 -6.26 -24.10 -16.42
C ARG A 226 -5.18 -23.02 -16.42
N ARG A 227 -3.90 -23.43 -16.50
CA ARG A 227 -2.77 -22.51 -16.61
C ARG A 227 -2.87 -21.70 -17.90
N ALA A 228 -3.16 -22.35 -19.02
CA ALA A 228 -3.31 -21.68 -20.32
C ALA A 228 -4.49 -20.69 -20.32
N GLU A 229 -5.64 -21.05 -19.73
CA GLU A 229 -6.78 -20.14 -19.55
C GLU A 229 -6.39 -18.88 -18.77
N LEU A 230 -5.73 -19.06 -17.62
CA LEU A 230 -5.29 -17.94 -16.78
C LEU A 230 -4.21 -17.08 -17.46
N GLN A 231 -3.34 -17.71 -18.26
CA GLN A 231 -2.32 -17.01 -19.04
C GLN A 231 -2.98 -16.13 -20.12
N GLU A 232 -3.97 -16.65 -20.83
CA GLU A 232 -4.74 -15.88 -21.82
C GLU A 232 -5.50 -14.71 -21.16
N GLU A 233 -6.07 -14.91 -19.96
CA GLU A 233 -6.69 -13.83 -19.17
C GLU A 233 -5.67 -12.73 -18.80
N LEU A 234 -4.46 -13.10 -18.37
CA LEU A 234 -3.39 -12.17 -18.05
C LEU A 234 -2.89 -11.39 -19.28
N GLU A 235 -2.78 -12.05 -20.44
CA GLU A 235 -2.38 -11.40 -21.70
C GLU A 235 -3.40 -10.35 -22.13
N LYS A 236 -4.71 -10.66 -22.00
CA LYS A 236 -5.78 -9.69 -22.24
C LYS A 236 -5.70 -8.51 -21.28
N GLU A 237 -5.42 -8.77 -20.00
CA GLU A 237 -5.24 -7.71 -18.99
C GLU A 237 -4.02 -6.83 -19.31
N ALA A 238 -2.89 -7.44 -19.70
CA ALA A 238 -1.66 -6.73 -20.06
C ALA A 238 -1.86 -5.86 -21.30
N ALA A 239 -2.54 -6.36 -22.33
CA ALA A 239 -2.90 -5.59 -23.52
C ALA A 239 -3.80 -4.41 -23.18
N TRP A 240 -4.84 -4.66 -22.36
CA TRP A 240 -5.74 -3.61 -21.89
C TRP A 240 -4.99 -2.52 -21.11
N LEU A 241 -4.09 -2.89 -20.20
CA LEU A 241 -3.25 -1.94 -19.44
C LEU A 241 -2.31 -1.15 -20.35
N SER A 242 -1.71 -1.79 -21.35
CA SER A 242 -0.78 -1.15 -22.29
C SER A 242 -1.44 -0.03 -23.08
N GLU A 243 -2.73 -0.17 -23.41
CA GLU A 243 -3.52 0.89 -24.04
C GLU A 243 -3.76 2.09 -23.11
N ARG A 244 -3.97 1.87 -21.80
CA ARG A 244 -4.26 2.93 -20.81
C ARG A 244 -3.00 3.59 -20.25
N VAL A 245 -1.90 2.85 -20.18
CA VAL A 245 -0.63 3.29 -19.60
C VAL A 245 0.48 2.98 -20.61
N PRO A 246 0.58 3.77 -21.70
CA PRO A 246 1.60 3.54 -22.71
C PRO A 246 3.01 3.79 -22.16
N GLY A 247 4.00 3.11 -22.73
CA GLY A 247 5.42 3.24 -22.38
C GLY A 247 5.90 2.30 -21.27
N VAL A 248 5.15 1.24 -20.97
CA VAL A 248 5.51 0.21 -19.99
C VAL A 248 5.50 -1.16 -20.67
N GLU A 249 6.55 -1.96 -20.46
CA GLU A 249 6.54 -3.37 -20.81
C GLU A 249 5.75 -4.14 -19.75
N ILE A 250 4.68 -4.83 -20.16
CA ILE A 250 3.78 -5.56 -19.25
C ILE A 250 3.74 -7.03 -19.63
N SER A 251 4.08 -7.90 -18.68
CA SER A 251 4.02 -9.36 -18.83
C SER A 251 3.10 -10.00 -17.78
N GLY A 252 2.63 -11.21 -18.05
CA GLY A 252 1.76 -11.98 -17.17
C GLY A 252 2.37 -13.34 -16.81
N GLU A 253 2.32 -13.70 -15.53
CA GLU A 253 2.79 -14.98 -15.01
C GLU A 253 1.72 -15.69 -14.17
N VAL A 254 1.42 -16.94 -14.55
CA VAL A 254 0.63 -17.85 -13.72
C VAL A 254 1.58 -18.70 -12.87
N ARG A 255 1.49 -18.56 -11.54
CA ARG A 255 2.30 -19.33 -10.58
C ARG A 255 1.41 -20.27 -9.76
N ILE A 256 1.88 -21.50 -9.54
CA ILE A 256 1.15 -22.48 -8.72
C ILE A 256 1.40 -22.18 -7.24
N GLY A 257 0.33 -22.15 -6.44
CA GLY A 257 0.40 -21.94 -5.00
C GLY A 257 -0.74 -21.08 -4.48
N THR A 258 -0.72 -20.76 -3.18
CA THR A 258 -1.63 -19.76 -2.63
C THR A 258 -1.20 -18.34 -3.03
N PRO A 259 -2.12 -17.36 -3.11
CA PRO A 259 -1.76 -15.99 -3.48
C PRO A 259 -0.66 -15.36 -2.59
N GLY A 260 -0.64 -15.70 -1.30
CA GLY A 260 0.38 -15.20 -0.38
C GLY A 260 1.77 -15.79 -0.63
N GLU A 261 1.87 -17.07 -0.98
CA GLU A 261 3.13 -17.72 -1.35
C GLU A 261 3.65 -17.17 -2.68
N VAL A 262 2.78 -17.11 -3.68
CA VAL A 262 3.11 -16.61 -5.01
C VAL A 262 3.66 -15.18 -4.97
N LEU A 263 3.05 -14.29 -4.18
CA LEU A 263 3.56 -12.93 -3.98
C LEU A 263 4.85 -12.90 -3.16
N HIS A 264 5.03 -13.80 -2.21
CA HIS A 264 6.25 -13.90 -1.42
C HIS A 264 7.44 -14.32 -2.30
N ASP A 265 7.24 -15.27 -3.19
CA ASP A 265 8.27 -15.78 -4.09
C ASP A 265 8.68 -14.76 -5.17
N ALA A 266 7.82 -13.78 -5.47
CA ALA A 266 8.14 -12.67 -6.37
C ALA A 266 8.92 -11.52 -5.69
N VAL A 267 9.00 -11.49 -4.34
CA VAL A 267 9.68 -10.43 -3.57
C VAL A 267 11.14 -10.19 -3.98
N PRO A 268 11.98 -11.23 -4.19
CA PRO A 268 13.40 -11.01 -4.48
C PRO A 268 13.61 -10.23 -5.79
N GLU A 269 12.75 -10.45 -6.77
CA GLU A 269 12.81 -9.86 -8.11
C GLU A 269 12.20 -8.46 -8.16
N ALA A 270 11.24 -8.15 -7.28
CA ALA A 270 10.49 -6.90 -7.33
C ALA A 270 11.25 -5.71 -6.71
N GLN A 271 11.13 -4.52 -7.31
CA GLN A 271 11.45 -3.26 -6.62
C GLN A 271 10.26 -2.68 -5.82
N LEU A 272 9.04 -3.08 -6.18
CA LEU A 272 7.78 -2.70 -5.52
C LEU A 272 6.76 -3.83 -5.73
N ILE A 273 6.09 -4.25 -4.65
CA ILE A 273 4.93 -5.15 -4.73
C ILE A 273 3.65 -4.34 -4.59
N VAL A 274 2.67 -4.60 -5.44
CA VAL A 274 1.38 -3.93 -5.44
C VAL A 274 0.26 -4.95 -5.22
N VAL A 275 -0.68 -4.62 -4.34
CA VAL A 275 -1.87 -5.43 -4.05
C VAL A 275 -3.08 -4.51 -3.86
N GLY A 276 -4.27 -5.01 -4.19
CA GLY A 276 -5.51 -4.37 -3.75
C GLY A 276 -5.72 -4.53 -2.25
N SER A 277 -6.46 -3.61 -1.63
CA SER A 277 -6.90 -3.77 -0.23
C SER A 277 -7.88 -4.94 -0.08
N HIS A 278 -8.60 -5.28 -1.15
CA HIS A 278 -9.61 -6.34 -1.25
C HIS A 278 -9.42 -7.15 -2.54
N GLY A 279 -9.98 -8.36 -2.57
CA GLY A 279 -10.01 -9.24 -3.76
C GLY A 279 -11.40 -9.84 -3.99
N ARG A 280 -11.47 -10.99 -4.66
CA ARG A 280 -12.74 -11.69 -5.03
C ARG A 280 -13.73 -11.96 -3.89
N GLY A 281 -13.29 -12.07 -2.64
CA GLY A 281 -14.09 -12.52 -1.50
C GLY A 281 -14.55 -11.44 -0.51
N ALA A 282 -14.37 -10.15 -0.80
CA ALA A 282 -14.57 -9.11 0.20
C ALA A 282 -16.05 -8.79 0.45
N VAL A 283 -16.53 -9.24 1.61
CA VAL A 283 -17.61 -8.60 2.37
C VAL A 283 -17.23 -7.12 2.59
N ALA A 284 -18.20 -6.21 2.55
CA ALA A 284 -18.05 -4.77 2.75
C ALA A 284 -17.55 -4.41 4.18
N SER A 285 -16.36 -4.88 4.56
CA SER A 285 -15.75 -4.67 5.86
C SER A 285 -14.52 -3.78 5.71
N ALA A 286 -14.24 -2.95 6.71
CA ALA A 286 -13.09 -2.06 6.73
C ALA A 286 -11.75 -2.77 7.02
N LEU A 287 -11.62 -4.07 6.70
CA LEU A 287 -10.44 -4.89 6.99
C LEU A 287 -9.73 -5.29 5.69
N LEU A 288 -8.40 -5.20 5.69
CA LEU A 288 -7.57 -5.73 4.61
C LEU A 288 -7.85 -7.22 4.34
N GLY A 289 -7.88 -7.56 3.05
CA GLY A 289 -7.89 -8.93 2.59
C GLY A 289 -6.74 -9.77 3.16
N SER A 290 -6.92 -11.09 3.20
CA SER A 290 -5.93 -12.02 3.73
C SER A 290 -4.57 -11.92 3.01
N VAL A 291 -4.59 -11.71 1.70
CA VAL A 291 -3.41 -11.59 0.85
C VAL A 291 -2.63 -10.31 1.15
N SER A 292 -3.26 -9.14 1.10
CA SER A 292 -2.59 -7.86 1.38
C SER A 292 -2.01 -7.82 2.79
N ARG A 293 -2.73 -8.36 3.78
CA ARG A 293 -2.21 -8.51 5.15
C ARG A 293 -0.98 -9.43 5.22
N ALA A 294 -1.00 -10.56 4.54
CA ALA A 294 0.13 -11.49 4.50
C ALA A 294 1.35 -10.88 3.80
N THR A 295 1.13 -10.18 2.68
CA THR A 295 2.18 -9.46 1.93
C THR A 295 2.86 -8.40 2.79
N LEU A 296 2.09 -7.56 3.49
CA LEU A 296 2.64 -6.56 4.41
C LEU A 296 3.47 -7.22 5.52
N HIS A 297 2.98 -8.32 6.11
CA HIS A 297 3.66 -8.98 7.23
C HIS A 297 4.99 -9.63 6.83
N ARG A 298 5.18 -9.99 5.56
CA ARG A 298 6.40 -10.66 5.06
C ARG A 298 7.23 -9.76 4.14
N ALA A 299 6.92 -8.47 4.10
CA ALA A 299 7.52 -7.52 3.17
C ALA A 299 9.02 -7.34 3.41
N GLN A 300 9.81 -7.64 2.38
CA GLN A 300 11.25 -7.30 2.31
C GLN A 300 11.51 -6.18 1.29
N ARG A 301 10.52 -5.88 0.44
CA ARG A 301 10.48 -4.74 -0.48
C ARG A 301 9.35 -3.79 -0.08
N PRO A 302 9.35 -2.54 -0.57
CA PRO A 302 8.17 -1.68 -0.46
C PRO A 302 6.91 -2.38 -0.96
N VAL A 303 5.80 -2.20 -0.25
CA VAL A 303 4.49 -2.76 -0.61
C VAL A 303 3.49 -1.63 -0.74
N MET A 304 2.90 -1.47 -1.92
CA MET A 304 1.77 -0.59 -2.16
C MET A 304 0.45 -1.35 -2.00
N VAL A 305 -0.42 -0.82 -1.16
CA VAL A 305 -1.82 -1.26 -1.04
C VAL A 305 -2.71 -0.22 -1.70
N VAL A 306 -3.53 -0.65 -2.65
CA VAL A 306 -4.44 0.21 -3.39
C VAL A 306 -5.87 0.05 -2.84
N PRO A 307 -6.48 1.09 -2.26
CA PRO A 307 -7.86 1.04 -1.80
C PRO A 307 -8.85 0.96 -2.99
N PRO A 308 -10.16 0.75 -2.76
CA PRO A 308 -11.16 0.72 -3.84
C PRO A 308 -11.40 2.12 -4.43
N LEU A 309 -10.39 2.69 -5.09
CA LEU A 309 -10.48 4.02 -5.70
C LEU A 309 -11.39 4.00 -6.92
N GLU A 310 -12.16 5.06 -7.11
CA GLU A 310 -12.83 5.34 -8.36
C GLU A 310 -11.78 5.75 -9.40
N ASP A 311 -11.81 5.11 -10.56
CA ASP A 311 -10.90 5.42 -11.67
C ASP A 311 -11.66 5.19 -12.97
N GLU A 312 -11.95 6.27 -13.69
CA GLU A 312 -12.74 6.26 -14.92
C GLU A 312 -12.12 5.37 -16.01
N ARG A 313 -10.81 5.09 -15.94
CA ARG A 313 -10.13 4.21 -16.90
C ARG A 313 -10.52 2.75 -16.75
N VAL A 314 -11.05 2.36 -15.59
CA VAL A 314 -11.51 0.98 -15.30
C VAL A 314 -12.86 0.68 -15.97
N GLY A 315 -13.65 1.72 -16.26
CA GLY A 315 -15.01 1.63 -16.79
C GLY A 315 -16.08 1.65 -15.72
#